data_AF-A0A167H408-F1
#
_entry.id   AF-A0A167H408-F1
#
_cell.length_a   1.000
_cell.length_b   1.000
_cell.length_c   1.000
_cell.angle_alpha   90.00
_cell.angle_beta   90.00
_cell.angle_gamma   90.00
#
_symmetry.space_group_name_H-M   'P 1'
#
loop_
_entity.id
_entity.type
_entity.pdbx_description
1 polymer ?
#
loop_
_entity_poly.entity_id
_entity_poly.type
_entity_poly.pdbx_seq_one_letter_code
_entity_poly.pdbx_strand_id
1 'polypeptide(L)'
;MTTKTEFLKQYEGLIQKELSETLECINLQLSKDGGYLGELKFEQNVPYGVALHVMETIRSGLEMDGWTYSHNNKVLSNIFEVMVY
;
A
#
# COMPACT_ATOMS: atom_id res chain seq x y z
N MET A 1 10.60 -4.06 24.80
CA MET A 1 9.69 -4.61 23.77
C MET A 1 9.20 -3.41 22.98
N THR A 2 9.55 -3.30 21.70
CA THR A 2 9.18 -2.14 20.87
C THR A 2 7.70 -2.23 20.51
N THR A 3 6.93 -1.17 20.70
CA THR A 3 5.51 -1.12 20.34
C THR A 3 5.34 -0.98 18.82
N LYS A 4 4.16 -1.33 18.27
CA LYS A 4 3.83 -1.13 16.84
C LYS A 4 4.08 0.32 16.42
N THR A 5 3.70 1.28 17.26
CA THR A 5 3.85 2.72 17.00
C THR A 5 5.32 3.13 16.92
N GLU A 6 6.15 2.68 17.86
CA GLU A 6 7.59 2.99 17.86
C GLU A 6 8.32 2.34 16.68
N PHE A 7 7.88 1.15 16.26
CA PHE A 7 8.39 0.51 15.06
C PHE A 7 8.06 1.35 13.82
N LEU A 8 6.79 1.69 13.60
CA LEU A 8 6.37 2.47 12.42
C LEU A 8 7.04 3.85 12.37
N LYS A 9 7.23 4.51 13.52
CA LYS A 9 7.90 5.81 13.59
C LYS A 9 9.35 5.78 13.08
N GLN A 10 10.06 4.66 13.21
CA GLN A 10 11.41 4.50 12.68
C GLN A 10 11.45 4.49 11.14
N TYR A 11 10.31 4.14 10.51
CA TYR A 11 10.17 4.03 9.07
C TYR A 11 9.25 5.11 8.49
N GLU A 12 8.94 6.18 9.22
CA GLU A 12 7.98 7.21 8.79
C GLU A 12 8.30 7.79 7.41
N GLY A 13 9.58 8.10 7.14
CA GLY A 13 9.99 8.59 5.82
C GLY A 13 9.83 7.56 4.70
N LEU A 14 10.08 6.28 5.00
CA LEU A 14 9.88 5.19 4.04
C LEU A 14 8.39 4.96 3.79
N ILE A 15 7.57 4.94 4.84
CA ILE A 15 6.10 4.84 4.76
C ILE A 15 5.56 5.96 3.86
N GLN A 16 5.98 7.21 4.06
CA GLN A 16 5.53 8.34 3.26
C GLN A 16 5.92 8.22 1.79
N LYS A 17 7.17 7.80 1.49
CA LYS A 17 7.64 7.58 0.12
C LYS A 17 6.78 6.51 -0.57
N GLU A 18 6.69 5.33 0.03
CA GLU A 18 5.98 4.19 -0.55
C GLU A 18 4.47 4.46 -0.69
N LEU A 19 3.87 5.20 0.27
CA LEU A 19 2.49 5.67 0.16
C LEU A 19 2.29 6.54 -1.08
N SER A 20 3.15 7.54 -1.26
CA SER A 20 3.04 8.48 -2.37
C SER A 20 3.17 7.78 -3.73
N GLU A 21 4.20 6.96 -3.89
CA GLU A 21 4.47 6.23 -5.15
C GLU A 21 3.33 5.25 -5.48
N THR A 22 2.82 4.54 -4.47
CA THR A 22 1.74 3.58 -4.67
C THR A 22 0.42 4.27 -5.01
N LEU A 23 0.06 5.35 -4.31
CA LEU A 23 -1.16 6.10 -4.61
C LEU A 23 -1.11 6.75 -5.99
N GLU A 24 0.04 7.29 -6.40
CA GLU A 24 0.21 7.85 -7.74
C GLU A 24 -0.03 6.79 -8.82
N CYS A 25 0.52 5.59 -8.64
CA CYS A 25 0.31 4.45 -9.54
C CYS A 25 -1.18 4.08 -9.67
N ILE A 26 -1.86 3.91 -8.53
CA ILE A 26 -3.28 3.55 -8.50
C ILE A 26 -4.13 4.67 -9.14
N ASN A 27 -3.94 5.92 -8.73
CA ASN A 27 -4.71 7.06 -9.22
C ASN A 27 -4.54 7.30 -10.72
N LEU A 28 -3.33 7.08 -11.25
CA LEU A 28 -3.07 7.18 -12.68
C LEU A 28 -3.90 6.16 -13.46
N GLN A 29 -4.03 4.93 -12.95
CA GLN A 29 -4.82 3.90 -13.60
C GLN A 29 -6.33 4.14 -13.44
N LEU A 30 -6.78 4.51 -12.24
CA LEU A 30 -8.18 4.88 -11.98
C LEU A 30 -8.64 5.99 -12.94
N SER A 31 -7.78 6.98 -13.19
CA SER A 31 -8.08 8.09 -14.10
C SER A 31 -8.16 7.67 -15.58
N LYS A 32 -7.51 6.58 -15.97
CA LYS A 32 -7.49 6.10 -17.36
C LYS A 32 -8.58 5.07 -17.64
N ASP A 33 -8.70 4.09 -16.75
CA ASP A 33 -9.46 2.86 -17.00
C ASP A 33 -10.68 2.70 -16.08
N GLY A 34 -10.87 3.62 -15.12
CA GLY A 34 -11.96 3.54 -14.13
C GLY A 34 -11.77 2.41 -13.12
N GLY A 35 -10.58 1.82 -13.05
CA GLY A 35 -10.23 0.73 -12.15
C GLY A 35 -8.72 0.47 -12.15
N TYR A 36 -8.23 -0.24 -11.13
CA TYR A 36 -6.86 -0.70 -11.04
C TYR A 36 -6.85 -2.20 -10.76
N LEU A 37 -6.05 -2.96 -11.52
CA LEU A 37 -5.76 -4.36 -11.24
C LEU A 37 -4.27 -4.60 -11.53
N GLY A 38 -3.50 -4.92 -10.51
CA GLY A 38 -2.05 -5.07 -10.68
C GLY A 38 -1.31 -5.56 -9.45
N GLU A 39 -0.03 -5.89 -9.63
CA GLU A 39 0.88 -6.22 -8.55
C GLU A 39 1.63 -4.97 -8.09
N LEU A 40 1.61 -4.71 -6.79
CA LEU A 40 2.49 -3.74 -6.13
C LEU A 40 3.64 -4.47 -5.45
N LYS A 41 4.86 -4.01 -5.70
CA LYS A 41 6.10 -4.61 -5.19
C LYS A 41 6.87 -3.57 -4.40
N PHE A 42 6.97 -3.78 -3.10
CA PHE A 42 7.82 -2.97 -2.24
C PHE A 42 9.26 -3.48 -2.32
N GLU A 43 10.23 -2.56 -2.20
CA GLU A 43 11.66 -2.90 -2.22
C GLU A 43 12.03 -3.94 -1.13
N GLN A 44 13.11 -4.70 -1.34
CA GLN A 44 13.54 -5.75 -0.39
C GLN A 44 13.95 -5.23 1.00
N ASN A 45 14.33 -3.97 1.09
CA ASN A 45 14.69 -3.27 2.34
C ASN A 45 13.46 -2.81 3.13
N VAL A 46 12.25 -2.85 2.56
CA VAL A 46 11.01 -2.48 3.25
C VAL A 46 10.61 -3.62 4.19
N PRO A 47 10.52 -3.40 5.50
CA PRO A 47 10.01 -4.44 6.39
C PRO A 47 8.56 -4.78 6.03
N TYR A 48 8.18 -6.06 6.08
CA TYR A 48 6.81 -6.49 5.76
C TYR A 48 5.73 -5.70 6.53
N GLY A 49 5.97 -5.41 7.81
CA GLY A 49 5.05 -4.61 8.63
C GLY A 49 4.87 -3.16 8.14
N VAL A 50 5.89 -2.59 7.48
CA VAL A 50 5.83 -1.28 6.83
C VAL A 50 5.01 -1.39 5.55
N ALA A 51 5.32 -2.36 4.68
CA ALA A 51 4.57 -2.58 3.45
C ALA A 51 3.08 -2.82 3.72
N LEU A 52 2.76 -3.67 4.70
CA LEU A 52 1.37 -3.92 5.12
C LEU A 52 0.69 -2.64 5.62
N HIS A 53 1.38 -1.82 6.42
CA HIS A 53 0.83 -0.56 6.91
C HIS A 53 0.55 0.45 5.79
N VAL A 54 1.40 0.49 4.76
CA VAL A 54 1.16 1.31 3.56
C VAL A 54 -0.12 0.82 2.86
N MET A 55 -0.26 -0.48 2.65
CA MET A 55 -1.45 -1.06 1.99
C MET A 55 -2.75 -0.82 2.76
N GLU A 56 -2.72 -0.95 4.10
CA GLU A 56 -3.85 -0.64 4.98
C GLU A 56 -4.24 0.84 4.89
N THR A 57 -3.26 1.73 4.85
CA THR A 57 -3.49 3.19 4.77
C THR A 57 -4.11 3.58 3.42
N ILE A 58 -3.61 3.00 2.32
CA ILE A 58 -4.14 3.21 0.96
C ILE A 58 -5.58 2.71 0.87
N ARG A 59 -5.84 1.51 1.42
CA ARG A 59 -7.19 0.96 1.50
C ARG A 59 -8.14 1.95 2.16
N SER A 60 -7.79 2.46 3.35
CA SER A 60 -8.63 3.40 4.07
C SER A 60 -8.89 4.68 3.27
N GLY A 61 -7.86 5.22 2.60
CA GLY A 61 -8.03 6.40 1.74
C GLY A 61 -8.99 6.15 0.57
N LEU A 62 -8.80 5.06 -0.16
CA LEU A 62 -9.62 4.72 -1.33
C LEU A 62 -11.07 4.37 -0.94
N GLU A 63 -11.28 3.64 0.15
CA GLU A 63 -12.63 3.36 0.68
C GLU A 63 -13.36 4.64 1.12
N MET A 64 -12.64 5.64 1.65
CA MET A 64 -13.20 6.96 1.97
C MET A 64 -13.61 7.74 0.72
N ASP A 65 -12.87 7.60 -0.37
CA ASP A 65 -13.17 8.21 -1.67
C ASP A 65 -14.27 7.45 -2.45
N GLY A 66 -14.79 6.36 -1.90
CA GLY A 66 -15.90 5.58 -2.46
C GLY A 66 -15.49 4.42 -3.36
N TRP A 67 -14.19 4.12 -3.45
CA TRP A 67 -13.68 2.98 -4.21
C TRP A 67 -13.76 1.68 -3.39
N THR A 68 -14.02 0.57 -4.07
CA THR A 68 -13.86 -0.76 -3.49
C THR A 68 -12.42 -1.19 -3.64
N TYR A 69 -11.76 -1.53 -2.54
CA TYR A 69 -10.37 -1.94 -2.54
C TYR A 69 -10.21 -3.35 -1.97
N SER A 70 -9.42 -4.19 -2.66
CA SER A 70 -8.98 -5.48 -2.13
C SER A 70 -7.51 -5.73 -2.46
N HIS A 71 -6.81 -6.42 -1.57
CA HIS A 71 -5.50 -6.95 -1.86
C HIS A 71 -5.32 -8.38 -1.36
N ASN A 72 -4.43 -9.11 -2.02
CA ASN A 72 -3.91 -10.38 -1.54
C ASN A 72 -2.39 -10.29 -1.44
N ASN A 73 -1.82 -10.83 -0.36
CA ASN A 73 -0.37 -10.86 -0.17
C ASN A 73 0.17 -12.24 -0.54
N LYS A 74 1.22 -12.29 -1.37
CA LYS A 74 2.00 -13.52 -1.52
C LYS A 74 2.78 -13.73 -0.22
N VAL A 75 2.42 -14.78 0.53
CA VAL A 75 2.91 -15.08 1.90
C VAL A 75 4.39 -14.72 2.09
N LEU A 76 4.67 -13.91 3.11
CA LEU A 76 6.02 -13.46 3.50
C LEU A 76 6.79 -12.71 2.41
N SER A 77 6.10 -12.14 1.43
CA SER A 77 6.69 -11.30 0.41
C SER A 77 6.15 -9.87 0.50
N ASN A 78 6.94 -8.95 -0.03
CA ASN A 78 6.56 -7.55 -0.25
C ASN A 78 5.78 -7.37 -1.56
N ILE A 79 5.03 -8.39 -1.98
CA ILE A 79 4.25 -8.40 -3.23
C ILE A 79 2.77 -8.51 -2.89
N PHE A 80 2.00 -7.55 -3.38
CA PHE A 80 0.56 -7.44 -3.14
C PHE A 80 -0.16 -7.39 -4.48
N GLU A 81 -1.07 -8.34 -4.71
CA GLU A 81 -2.03 -8.29 -5.80
C GLU A 81 -3.17 -7.37 -5.36
N VAL A 82 -3.45 -6.30 -6.12
CA VAL A 82 -4.39 -5.25 -5.73
C VAL A 82 -5.43 -5.04 -6.81
N MET A 83 -6.67 -4.87 -6.36
CA MET A 83 -7.82 -4.57 -7.19
C MET A 83 -8.60 -3.40 -6.60
N VAL A 84 -8.89 -2.40 -7.43
CA VAL A 84 -9.66 -1.19 -7.10
C VAL A 84 -10.71 -0.93 -8.19
N TYR A 85 -11.97 -0.72 -7.83
CA TYR A 85 -13.09 -0.45 -8.74
C TYR A 85 -14.28 0.23 -8.05
#